data_AF-A0AA43KV92-F1
#
_entry.id   AF-A0AA43KV92-F1
#
_cell.length_a   1.000
_cell.length_b   1.000
_cell.length_c   1.000
_cell.angle_alpha   90.00
_cell.angle_beta   90.00
_cell.angle_gamma   90.00
#
_symmetry.space_group_name_H-M   'P 1'
#
loop_
_entity.id
_entity.type
_entity.pdbx_description
1 polymer ?
#
loop_
_entity_poly.entity_id
_entity_poly.type
_entity_poly.pdbx_seq_one_letter_code
_entity_poly.pdbx_strand_id
1 'polypeptide(L)'
;MLEKAPDMIGLFIGLFLIVIISLCVLVVIIAIFWAVVKWGDKKNRSIGCLTVILFFILTIICCGYFGNRIMNSVSDLIWGFPDSPYMDSLKSVQPIDRQIPKEFFTKAGIYDYYRMPLVYPYSMNAINDLDYGYIDNEEGKIYRAEDTNKNRQVMDSIASFSFNKEILIAQRKTTVSNFRLLHFKTGEIEEFDNDSTMKIKAYQYGLDTIRPMITVDEYYTKFLKKQ
;
A
#
# COMPACT_ATOMS: atom_id res chain seq x y z
N MET A 1 4.90 17.81 -17.39
CA MET A 1 4.25 16.52 -17.71
C MET A 1 5.33 15.54 -18.12
N LEU A 2 5.90 14.80 -17.18
CA LEU A 2 6.66 13.60 -17.51
C LEU A 2 5.67 12.44 -17.44
N GLU A 3 5.32 11.92 -18.61
CA GLU A 3 4.62 10.66 -18.75
C GLU A 3 5.39 9.62 -17.92
N LYS A 4 4.75 9.07 -16.89
CA LYS A 4 5.28 7.97 -16.07
C LYS A 4 5.58 6.85 -17.06
N ALA A 5 6.86 6.64 -17.39
CA ALA A 5 7.25 5.43 -18.08
C ALA A 5 6.70 4.26 -17.23
N PRO A 6 5.99 3.30 -17.82
CA PRO A 6 5.62 2.08 -17.10
C PRO A 6 6.89 1.52 -16.46
N ASP A 7 6.77 0.80 -15.33
CA ASP A 7 7.90 0.15 -14.70
C ASP A 7 8.49 -0.90 -15.65
N MET A 8 9.33 -0.42 -16.57
CA MET A 8 9.92 -1.17 -17.67
C MET A 8 10.76 -2.30 -17.09
N ILE A 9 11.42 -2.04 -15.96
CA ILE A 9 12.23 -3.02 -15.22
C ILE A 9 11.35 -4.17 -14.75
N GLY A 10 10.17 -3.87 -14.19
CA GLY A 10 9.18 -4.86 -13.80
C GLY A 10 8.74 -5.76 -14.97
N LEU A 11 8.42 -5.14 -16.10
CA LEU A 11 7.96 -5.82 -17.31
C LEU A 11 9.06 -6.67 -17.95
N PHE A 12 10.30 -6.18 -17.99
CA PHE A 12 11.46 -6.91 -18.48
C PHE A 12 11.76 -8.14 -17.64
N ILE A 13 11.71 -8.04 -16.31
CA ILE A 13 11.97 -9.20 -15.45
C ILE A 13 10.84 -10.24 -15.59
N GLY A 14 9.58 -9.80 -15.72
CA GLY A 14 8.45 -10.69 -16.00
C GLY A 14 8.62 -11.48 -17.30
N LEU A 15 8.96 -10.79 -18.41
CA LEU A 15 9.25 -11.43 -19.69
C LEU A 15 10.44 -12.39 -19.60
N PHE A 16 11.50 -11.99 -18.89
CA PHE A 16 12.69 -12.82 -18.70
C PHE A 16 12.37 -14.12 -17.95
N LEU A 17 11.52 -14.06 -16.91
CA LEU A 17 11.06 -15.25 -16.18
C LEU A 17 10.24 -16.19 -17.07
N ILE A 18 9.36 -15.65 -17.93
CA ILE A 18 8.59 -16.47 -18.89
C ILE A 18 9.52 -17.20 -19.86
N VAL A 19 10.56 -16.52 -20.37
CA VAL A 19 11.56 -17.12 -21.25
C VAL A 19 12.33 -18.24 -20.52
N ILE A 20 12.76 -18.01 -19.27
CA ILE A 20 13.44 -19.03 -18.47
C ILE A 20 12.56 -20.25 -18.24
N ILE A 21 11.31 -20.05 -17.84
CA ILE A 21 10.34 -21.14 -17.61
C ILE A 21 10.16 -21.95 -18.89
N SER A 22 9.99 -21.27 -20.03
CA SER A 22 9.84 -21.92 -21.34
C SER A 22 11.07 -22.74 -21.73
N LEU A 23 12.28 -22.21 -21.50
CA LEU A 23 13.54 -22.93 -21.73
C LEU A 23 13.68 -24.14 -20.80
N CYS A 24 13.31 -24.02 -19.52
CA CYS A 24 13.37 -25.14 -18.58
C CYS A 24 12.44 -26.28 -19.02
N VAL A 25 11.21 -25.96 -19.43
CA VAL A 25 10.26 -26.95 -19.96
C VAL A 25 10.81 -27.62 -21.23
N LEU A 26 11.43 -26.85 -22.14
CA LEU A 26 12.05 -27.41 -23.34
C LEU A 26 13.18 -28.40 -23.00
N VAL A 27 14.06 -28.04 -22.05
CA VAL A 27 15.14 -28.91 -21.59
C VAL A 27 14.59 -30.19 -20.96
N VAL A 28 13.51 -30.12 -20.18
CA VAL A 28 12.83 -31.29 -19.63
C VAL A 28 12.33 -32.21 -20.73
N ILE A 29 11.68 -31.68 -21.78
CA ILE A 29 11.18 -32.48 -22.91
C ILE A 29 12.34 -33.18 -23.63
N ILE A 30 13.44 -32.47 -23.90
CA ILE A 30 14.64 -33.03 -24.54
C ILE A 30 15.26 -34.12 -23.67
N ALA A 31 15.37 -33.90 -22.37
CA ALA A 31 15.94 -34.86 -21.42
C ALA A 31 15.09 -36.13 -21.28
N ILE A 32 13.75 -36.00 -21.31
CA ILE A 32 12.83 -37.15 -21.36
C ILE A 32 13.07 -37.95 -22.64
N PHE A 33 13.07 -37.29 -23.81
CA PHE A 33 13.29 -37.96 -25.09
C PHE A 33 14.63 -38.68 -25.12
N TRP A 34 15.70 -38.03 -24.63
CA TRP A 34 17.03 -38.61 -24.56
C TRP A 34 17.09 -39.82 -23.62
N ALA A 35 16.45 -39.74 -22.44
CA ALA A 35 16.36 -40.86 -21.50
C ALA A 35 15.61 -42.07 -22.10
N VAL A 36 14.56 -41.83 -22.90
CA VAL A 36 13.82 -42.87 -23.61
C VAL A 36 14.66 -43.50 -24.73
N VAL A 37 15.31 -42.70 -25.58
CA VAL A 37 16.16 -43.21 -26.66
C VAL A 37 17.34 -44.02 -26.12
N LYS A 38 17.92 -43.61 -24.99
CA LYS A 38 19.08 -44.26 -24.36
C LYS A 38 18.69 -45.23 -23.24
N TRP A 39 17.47 -45.78 -23.26
CA TRP A 39 16.97 -46.62 -22.16
C TRP A 39 17.86 -47.82 -21.81
N GLY A 40 18.54 -48.40 -22.82
CA GLY A 40 19.47 -49.51 -22.64
C GLY A 40 20.82 -49.15 -22.02
N ASP A 41 21.19 -47.87 -21.98
CA ASP A 41 22.43 -47.38 -21.35
C ASP A 41 22.11 -46.76 -19.99
N LYS A 42 22.43 -47.52 -18.93
CA LYS A 42 22.16 -47.13 -17.54
C LYS A 42 22.75 -45.78 -17.18
N LYS A 43 23.94 -45.42 -17.70
CA LYS A 43 24.61 -44.15 -17.39
C LYS A 43 23.84 -42.99 -18.01
N ASN A 44 23.57 -43.08 -19.31
CA ASN A 44 22.87 -42.02 -20.05
C ASN A 44 21.42 -41.84 -19.57
N ARG A 45 20.72 -42.94 -19.25
CA ARG A 45 19.37 -42.88 -18.65
C ARG A 45 19.36 -42.14 -17.31
N SER A 46 20.32 -42.44 -16.44
CA SER A 46 20.40 -41.82 -15.11
C SER A 46 20.69 -40.32 -15.20
N ILE A 47 21.55 -39.91 -16.14
CA ILE A 47 21.83 -38.49 -16.41
C ILE A 47 20.54 -37.80 -16.88
N GLY A 48 19.84 -38.38 -17.87
CA GLY A 48 18.58 -37.82 -18.37
C GLY A 48 17.52 -37.64 -17.28
N CYS A 49 17.30 -38.67 -16.45
CA CYS A 49 16.36 -38.57 -15.32
C CYS A 49 16.77 -37.50 -14.30
N LEU A 50 18.06 -37.37 -13.99
CA LEU A 50 18.55 -36.38 -13.05
C LEU A 50 18.37 -34.95 -13.60
N THR A 51 18.62 -34.75 -14.89
CA THR A 51 18.34 -33.48 -15.58
C THR A 51 16.86 -33.12 -15.51
N VAL A 52 15.95 -34.07 -15.76
CA VAL A 52 14.50 -33.84 -15.63
C VAL A 52 14.13 -33.37 -14.23
N ILE A 53 14.60 -34.06 -13.19
CA ILE A 53 14.31 -33.71 -11.79
C ILE A 53 14.83 -32.30 -11.47
N LEU A 54 16.07 -31.99 -11.84
CA LEU A 54 16.70 -30.70 -11.56
C LEU A 54 15.94 -29.54 -12.22
N PHE A 55 15.62 -29.64 -13.50
CA PHE A 55 14.90 -28.59 -14.23
C PHE A 55 13.42 -28.51 -13.82
N PHE A 56 12.82 -29.60 -13.37
CA PHE A 56 11.48 -29.57 -12.79
C PHE A 56 11.45 -28.78 -11.48
N ILE A 57 12.40 -29.02 -10.57
CA ILE A 57 12.54 -28.23 -9.33
C ILE A 57 12.78 -26.75 -9.65
N LEU A 58 13.67 -26.45 -10.59
CA LEU A 58 13.94 -25.08 -11.02
C LEU A 58 12.68 -24.40 -11.57
N THR A 59 11.90 -25.12 -12.39
CA THR A 59 10.63 -24.62 -12.94
C THR A 59 9.65 -24.28 -11.83
N ILE A 60 9.50 -25.14 -10.81
CA ILE A 60 8.62 -24.87 -9.66
C ILE A 60 9.06 -23.59 -8.92
N ILE A 61 10.37 -23.43 -8.65
CA ILE A 61 10.90 -22.24 -7.97
C ILE A 61 10.63 -20.98 -8.80
N CYS A 62 10.88 -21.01 -10.10
CA CYS A 62 10.62 -19.89 -11.00
C CYS A 62 9.13 -19.54 -11.06
N CYS A 63 8.24 -20.54 -11.15
CA CYS A 63 6.80 -20.34 -11.13
C CYS A 63 6.33 -19.71 -9.81
N GLY A 64 6.84 -20.16 -8.67
CA GLY A 64 6.52 -19.57 -7.36
C GLY A 64 6.94 -18.11 -7.25
N TYR A 65 8.16 -17.78 -7.70
CA TYR A 65 8.65 -16.40 -7.71
C TYR A 65 7.82 -15.49 -8.65
N PHE A 66 7.50 -16.00 -9.85
CA PHE A 66 6.66 -15.28 -10.81
C PHE A 66 5.24 -15.06 -10.28
N GLY A 67 4.63 -16.08 -9.67
CA GLY A 67 3.31 -16.00 -9.06
C GLY A 67 3.24 -14.96 -7.94
N ASN A 68 4.21 -14.97 -7.02
CA ASN A 68 4.29 -13.96 -5.95
C ASN A 68 4.41 -12.53 -6.53
N ARG A 69 5.22 -12.35 -7.58
CA ARG A 69 5.38 -11.05 -8.23
C ARG A 69 4.08 -10.56 -8.87
N ILE A 70 3.40 -11.43 -9.64
CA ILE A 70 2.10 -11.10 -10.23
C ILE A 70 1.10 -10.76 -9.14
N MET A 71 1.02 -11.54 -8.06
CA MET A 71 0.10 -11.26 -6.96
C MET A 71 0.34 -9.89 -6.34
N ASN A 72 1.60 -9.49 -6.13
CA ASN A 72 1.90 -8.16 -5.59
C ASN A 72 1.49 -7.04 -6.58
N SER A 73 1.80 -7.20 -7.86
CA SER A 73 1.41 -6.20 -8.88
C SER A 73 -0.11 -6.12 -9.09
N VAL A 74 -0.80 -7.26 -9.07
CA VAL A 74 -2.26 -7.32 -9.15
C VAL A 74 -2.88 -6.74 -7.89
N SER A 75 -2.31 -7.02 -6.71
CA SER A 75 -2.75 -6.41 -5.46
C SER A 75 -2.60 -4.89 -5.50
N ASP A 76 -1.48 -4.35 -5.98
CA ASP A 76 -1.28 -2.91 -6.12
C ASP A 76 -2.25 -2.28 -7.13
N LEU A 77 -2.64 -3.03 -8.17
CA LEU A 77 -3.61 -2.58 -9.17
C LEU A 77 -5.05 -2.58 -8.64
N ILE A 78 -5.42 -3.58 -7.85
CA ILE A 78 -6.78 -3.75 -7.32
C ILE A 78 -6.99 -2.90 -6.06
N TRP A 79 -5.96 -2.79 -5.21
CA TRP A 79 -6.04 -2.22 -3.86
C TRP A 79 -5.20 -0.96 -3.68
N GLY A 80 -4.84 -0.32 -4.79
CA GLY A 80 -4.11 0.94 -4.80
C GLY A 80 -5.00 2.14 -5.12
N PHE A 81 -4.61 3.32 -4.65
CA PHE A 81 -5.27 4.55 -5.11
C PHE A 81 -4.84 4.88 -6.54
N PRO A 82 -5.77 5.25 -7.43
CA PRO A 82 -5.40 5.80 -8.72
C PRO A 82 -4.66 7.13 -8.52
N ASP A 83 -3.81 7.49 -9.48
CA ASP A 83 -3.29 8.86 -9.55
C ASP A 83 -4.49 9.83 -9.67
N SER A 84 -4.53 10.85 -8.81
CA SER A 84 -5.61 11.85 -8.75
C SER A 84 -5.05 13.24 -8.43
N PRO A 85 -5.71 14.33 -8.85
CA PRO A 85 -5.31 15.69 -8.47
C PRO A 85 -5.26 15.87 -6.95
N TYR A 86 -6.13 15.14 -6.23
CA TYR A 86 -6.13 15.14 -4.78
C TYR A 86 -4.84 14.57 -4.20
N MET A 87 -4.38 13.42 -4.71
CA MET A 87 -3.12 12.82 -4.30
C MET A 87 -1.93 13.76 -4.53
N ASP A 88 -1.93 14.53 -5.62
CA ASP A 88 -0.87 15.50 -5.89
C ASP A 88 -0.90 16.68 -4.90
N SER A 89 -2.10 17.15 -4.55
CA SER A 89 -2.25 18.15 -3.49
C SER A 89 -1.76 17.62 -2.13
N LEU A 90 -2.03 16.35 -1.82
CA LEU A 90 -1.58 15.72 -0.59
C LEU A 90 -0.05 15.57 -0.55
N LYS A 91 0.59 15.23 -1.67
CA LYS A 91 2.06 15.17 -1.78
C LYS A 91 2.70 16.54 -1.56
N SER A 92 2.03 17.63 -1.94
CA SER A 92 2.57 18.99 -1.78
C SER A 92 2.62 19.48 -0.33
N VAL A 93 1.85 18.88 0.58
CA VAL A 93 1.81 19.26 2.01
C VAL A 93 2.69 18.36 2.89
N GLN A 94 3.47 17.46 2.28
CA GLN A 94 4.30 16.50 3.00
C GLN A 94 5.57 17.16 3.57
N PRO A 95 6.14 16.59 4.65
CA PRO A 95 7.43 17.03 5.17
C PRO A 95 8.55 16.88 4.13
N ILE A 96 9.35 17.93 3.94
CA ILE A 96 10.48 17.96 2.99
C ILE A 96 11.74 17.32 3.61
N ASP A 97 11.81 17.28 4.94
CA ASP A 97 12.93 16.79 5.73
C ASP A 97 12.90 15.26 5.94
N ARG A 98 11.95 14.55 5.34
CA ARG A 98 11.79 13.10 5.49
C ARG A 98 11.71 12.39 4.15
N GLN A 99 12.37 11.23 4.07
CA GLN A 99 12.16 10.32 2.96
C GLN A 99 10.86 9.54 3.18
N ILE A 100 9.90 9.71 2.27
CA ILE A 100 8.59 9.07 2.37
C ILE A 100 8.56 7.87 1.42
N PRO A 101 8.26 6.65 1.93
CA PRO A 101 8.10 5.48 1.07
C PRO A 101 7.01 5.70 0.03
N LYS A 102 7.23 5.26 -1.21
CA LYS A 102 6.25 5.40 -2.30
C LYS A 102 4.93 4.70 -1.95
N GLU A 103 5.04 3.58 -1.25
CA GLU A 103 3.95 2.70 -0.83
C GLU A 103 2.98 3.38 0.13
N PHE A 104 3.43 4.41 0.87
CA PHE A 104 2.58 5.21 1.74
C PHE A 104 1.43 5.88 0.96
N PHE A 105 1.69 6.31 -0.27
CA PHE A 105 0.69 6.95 -1.12
C PHE A 105 -0.09 5.98 -2.00
N THR A 106 0.45 4.79 -2.28
CA THR A 106 -0.19 3.87 -3.21
C THR A 106 -1.09 2.86 -2.52
N LYS A 107 -0.82 2.43 -1.28
CA LYS A 107 -1.59 1.36 -0.61
C LYS A 107 -2.92 1.88 -0.03
N ALA A 108 -4.06 1.40 -0.54
CA ALA A 108 -5.40 1.83 -0.11
C ALA A 108 -6.08 0.93 0.93
N GLY A 109 -5.44 -0.18 1.32
CA GLY A 109 -6.02 -1.21 2.20
C GLY A 109 -6.64 -2.38 1.40
N ILE A 110 -7.00 -3.48 2.06
CA ILE A 110 -7.43 -4.73 1.40
C ILE A 110 -8.79 -5.14 1.96
N TYR A 111 -9.73 -5.56 1.09
CA TYR A 111 -11.10 -5.92 1.47
C TYR A 111 -11.83 -4.75 2.15
N ASP A 112 -12.40 -4.99 3.32
CA ASP A 112 -13.19 -4.01 4.08
C ASP A 112 -12.30 -3.10 4.96
N TYR A 113 -11.00 -3.05 4.66
CA TYR A 113 -10.05 -2.16 5.31
C TYR A 113 -9.69 -1.01 4.37
N TYR A 114 -10.08 0.19 4.76
CA TYR A 114 -9.83 1.43 4.03
C TYR A 114 -8.66 2.15 4.70
N ARG A 115 -7.58 2.40 3.96
CA ARG A 115 -6.44 3.20 4.41
C ARG A 115 -6.24 4.38 3.47
N MET A 116 -6.26 5.59 4.00
CA MET A 116 -6.04 6.83 3.27
C MET A 116 -4.86 7.61 3.86
N PRO A 117 -3.85 8.00 3.06
CA PRO A 117 -2.72 8.76 3.57
C PRO A 117 -3.14 10.13 4.10
N LEU A 118 -2.48 10.62 5.15
CA LEU A 118 -2.52 12.00 5.61
C LEU A 118 -1.13 12.63 5.41
N VAL A 119 -0.67 13.49 6.33
CA VAL A 119 0.71 13.94 6.39
C VAL A 119 1.56 12.81 6.99
N TYR A 120 2.62 12.38 6.30
CA TYR A 120 3.49 11.30 6.77
C TYR A 120 4.06 11.60 8.17
N PRO A 121 4.05 10.64 9.11
CA PRO A 121 3.75 9.20 8.94
C PRO A 121 2.29 8.77 9.19
N TYR A 122 1.33 9.70 9.20
CA TYR A 122 -0.03 9.38 9.64
C TYR A 122 -0.95 8.94 8.50
N SER A 123 -1.86 8.03 8.79
CA SER A 123 -2.91 7.60 7.86
C SER A 123 -4.26 7.54 8.56
N MET A 124 -5.31 7.90 7.84
CA MET A 124 -6.70 7.67 8.24
C MET A 124 -7.11 6.26 7.83
N ASN A 125 -7.68 5.51 8.75
CA ASN A 125 -8.07 4.12 8.54
C ASN A 125 -9.52 3.91 8.95
N ALA A 126 -10.21 3.00 8.28
CA ALA A 126 -11.54 2.54 8.63
C ALA A 126 -11.70 1.05 8.32
N ILE A 127 -12.57 0.36 9.06
CA ILE A 127 -12.83 -1.07 8.91
C ILE A 127 -14.34 -1.27 8.80
N ASN A 128 -14.78 -2.14 7.89
CA ASN A 128 -16.16 -2.51 7.57
C ASN A 128 -16.99 -1.40 6.89
N ASP A 129 -16.89 -0.16 7.36
CA ASP A 129 -17.60 0.99 6.82
C ASP A 129 -16.76 2.28 6.92
N LEU A 130 -17.30 3.38 6.41
CA LEU A 130 -16.68 4.71 6.39
C LEU A 130 -17.40 5.70 7.34
N ASP A 131 -18.19 5.21 8.29
CA ASP A 131 -18.92 6.06 9.24
C ASP A 131 -17.99 6.74 10.25
N TYR A 132 -16.91 6.06 10.61
CA TYR A 132 -15.86 6.57 11.48
C TYR A 132 -14.52 5.90 11.18
N GLY A 133 -13.45 6.58 11.54
CA GLY A 133 -12.09 6.12 11.32
C GLY A 133 -11.21 6.23 12.54
N TYR A 134 -9.96 5.86 12.36
CA TYR A 134 -8.89 5.98 13.33
C TYR A 134 -7.60 6.39 12.62
N ILE A 135 -6.73 7.10 13.32
CA ILE A 135 -5.43 7.51 12.79
C ILE A 135 -4.37 6.57 13.33
N ASP A 136 -3.56 6.06 12.42
CA ASP A 136 -2.37 5.30 12.73
C ASP A 136 -1.12 6.13 12.45
N ASN A 137 -0.12 6.00 13.32
CA ASN A 137 1.25 6.37 12.99
C ASN A 137 1.95 5.16 12.34
N GLU A 138 2.38 5.33 11.08
CA GLU A 138 3.01 4.31 10.25
C GLU A 138 4.53 4.52 10.10
N GLU A 139 5.15 5.23 11.04
CA GLU A 139 6.60 5.45 11.04
C GLU A 139 7.34 4.11 11.13
N GLY A 140 8.26 3.89 10.19
CA GLY A 140 9.01 2.63 10.09
C GLY A 140 8.21 1.45 9.53
N LYS A 141 6.97 1.66 9.06
CA LYS A 141 6.16 0.60 8.47
C LYS A 141 6.78 0.07 7.19
N ILE A 142 6.79 -1.26 7.06
CA ILE A 142 7.17 -1.96 5.84
C ILE A 142 5.89 -2.47 5.19
N TYR A 143 5.45 -1.84 4.09
CA TYR A 143 4.17 -2.10 3.43
C TYR A 143 4.11 -3.46 2.70
N ARG A 144 4.27 -4.57 3.42
CA ARG A 144 4.15 -5.94 2.88
C ARG A 144 2.69 -6.41 2.87
N ALA A 145 2.39 -7.41 2.03
CA ALA A 145 1.07 -8.02 1.94
C ALA A 145 0.66 -8.76 3.24
N GLU A 146 1.65 -9.28 3.97
CA GLU A 146 1.48 -10.07 5.20
C GLU A 146 1.48 -9.22 6.49
N ASP A 147 1.59 -7.90 6.37
CA ASP A 147 1.83 -7.04 7.52
C ASP A 147 0.60 -7.03 8.44
N THR A 148 0.71 -7.71 9.57
CA THR A 148 -0.33 -7.71 10.61
C THR A 148 -0.49 -6.29 11.12
N ASN A 149 -1.73 -5.82 11.23
CA ASN A 149 -2.14 -4.45 11.54
C ASN A 149 -1.66 -3.97 12.94
N LYS A 150 -0.33 -3.86 13.14
CA LYS A 150 0.34 -3.50 14.40
C LYS A 150 0.77 -2.04 14.43
N ASN A 151 0.18 -1.20 13.60
CA ASN A 151 0.43 0.22 13.66
C ASN A 151 0.06 0.75 15.05
N ARG A 152 0.77 1.79 15.48
CA ARG A 152 0.39 2.50 16.70
C ARG A 152 -0.79 3.41 16.38
N GLN A 153 -1.99 2.96 16.73
CA GLN A 153 -3.18 3.79 16.71
C GLN A 153 -2.97 4.98 17.66
N VAL A 154 -3.06 6.19 17.12
CA VAL A 154 -2.88 7.44 17.87
C VAL A 154 -4.21 8.12 18.20
N MET A 155 -5.23 7.92 17.35
CA MET A 155 -6.55 8.51 17.55
C MET A 155 -7.62 7.60 16.99
N ASP A 156 -8.81 7.60 17.59
CA ASP A 156 -9.89 6.68 17.28
C ASP A 156 -11.27 7.36 17.24
N SER A 157 -12.25 6.64 16.70
CA SER A 157 -13.65 7.05 16.62
C SER A 157 -13.85 8.40 15.92
N ILE A 158 -13.08 8.71 14.87
CA ILE A 158 -13.13 9.98 14.16
C ILE A 158 -14.30 9.98 13.19
N ALA A 159 -15.29 10.85 13.40
CA ALA A 159 -16.43 11.03 12.50
C ALA A 159 -16.11 11.98 11.35
N SER A 160 -15.46 13.10 11.69
CA SER A 160 -15.08 14.14 10.75
C SER A 160 -13.77 14.79 11.17
N PHE A 161 -13.04 15.36 10.22
CA PHE A 161 -11.75 15.97 10.46
C PHE A 161 -11.39 17.03 9.42
N SER A 162 -10.37 17.82 9.71
CA SER A 162 -9.72 18.74 8.77
C SER A 162 -8.23 18.83 9.11
N PHE A 163 -7.37 19.07 8.13
CA PHE A 163 -5.93 19.12 8.38
C PHE A 163 -5.21 20.04 7.39
N ASN A 164 -4.03 20.49 7.81
CA ASN A 164 -3.04 21.13 6.96
C ASN A 164 -1.68 20.41 7.13
N LYS A 165 -0.58 21.02 6.71
CA LYS A 165 0.76 20.40 6.86
C LYS A 165 1.24 20.28 8.32
N GLU A 166 0.69 21.05 9.26
CA GLU A 166 1.16 21.12 10.64
C GLU A 166 0.30 20.29 11.60
N ILE A 167 -1.02 20.38 11.46
CA ILE A 167 -1.99 19.82 12.40
C ILE A 167 -3.18 19.15 11.71
N LEU A 168 -3.85 18.29 12.47
CA LEU A 168 -5.17 17.74 12.17
C LEU A 168 -6.11 18.02 13.33
N ILE A 169 -7.34 18.45 13.03
CA ILE A 169 -8.45 18.50 13.99
C ILE A 169 -9.48 17.44 13.65
N ALA A 170 -10.09 16.84 14.66
CA ALA A 170 -11.07 15.77 14.51
C ALA A 170 -12.22 15.93 15.51
N GLN A 171 -13.42 15.61 15.05
CA GLN A 171 -14.59 15.37 15.89
C GLN A 171 -14.78 13.87 16.07
N ARG A 172 -14.96 13.43 17.32
CA ARG A 172 -15.17 12.00 17.63
C ARG A 172 -16.66 11.63 17.68
N LYS A 173 -16.98 10.42 17.20
CA LYS A 173 -18.27 9.74 17.32
C LYS A 173 -18.38 9.11 18.71
N THR A 174 -18.61 9.93 19.73
CA THR A 174 -18.76 9.51 21.13
C THR A 174 -20.05 10.08 21.73
N THR A 175 -20.48 9.54 22.88
CA THR A 175 -21.72 9.97 23.56
C THR A 175 -21.72 11.44 23.98
N VAL A 176 -20.54 12.01 24.19
CA VAL A 176 -20.29 13.45 24.35
C VAL A 176 -19.41 13.85 23.17
N SER A 177 -19.78 14.90 22.43
CA SER A 177 -18.92 15.40 21.34
C SER A 177 -17.60 15.88 21.94
N ASN A 178 -16.51 15.16 21.64
CA ASN A 178 -15.15 15.49 22.04
C ASN A 178 -14.33 15.78 20.78
N PHE A 179 -13.62 16.91 20.80
CA PHE A 179 -12.77 17.37 19.72
C PHE A 179 -11.30 17.13 20.07
N ARG A 180 -10.51 16.67 19.10
CA ARG A 180 -9.09 16.46 19.27
C ARG A 180 -8.28 17.20 18.22
N LEU A 181 -7.09 17.63 18.61
CA LEU A 181 -6.08 18.19 17.71
C LEU A 181 -4.82 17.35 17.80
N LEU A 182 -4.33 16.86 16.67
CA LEU A 182 -3.08 16.13 16.51
C LEU A 182 -2.03 17.03 15.87
N HIS A 183 -0.86 17.15 16.50
CA HIS A 183 0.32 17.78 15.92
C HIS A 183 1.10 16.75 15.10
N PHE A 184 1.22 16.94 13.78
CA PHE A 184 1.91 15.97 12.95
C PHE A 184 3.40 15.85 13.28
N LYS A 185 4.06 16.96 13.62
CA LYS A 185 5.50 16.96 13.91
C LYS A 185 5.85 16.25 15.22
N THR A 186 5.10 16.50 16.28
CA THR A 186 5.41 16.00 17.64
C THR A 186 4.64 14.73 18.00
N GLY A 187 3.51 14.47 17.33
CA GLY A 187 2.59 13.41 17.69
C GLY A 187 1.77 13.71 18.96
N GLU A 188 1.86 14.93 19.48
CA GLU A 188 1.08 15.37 20.64
C GLU A 188 -0.40 15.52 20.29
N ILE A 189 -1.27 15.19 21.23
CA ILE A 189 -2.72 15.28 21.10
C ILE A 189 -3.25 16.21 22.18
N GLU A 190 -4.00 17.22 21.76
CA GLU A 190 -4.77 18.10 22.64
C GLU A 190 -6.27 17.73 22.54
N GLU A 191 -6.97 17.75 23.67
CA GLU A 191 -8.41 17.47 23.73
C GLU A 191 -9.18 18.75 24.07
N PHE A 192 -10.37 18.88 23.49
CA PHE A 192 -11.24 20.04 23.67
C PHE A 192 -12.70 19.59 23.79
N ASP A 193 -13.40 20.17 24.75
CA ASP A 193 -14.85 19.95 24.93
C ASP A 193 -15.69 20.82 23.99
N ASN A 194 -15.08 21.80 23.31
CA ASN A 194 -15.77 22.82 22.53
C ASN A 194 -15.10 23.06 21.17
N ASP A 195 -15.90 22.95 20.10
CA ASP A 195 -15.51 23.24 18.72
C ASP A 195 -14.85 24.61 18.56
N SER A 196 -15.39 25.64 19.25
CA SER A 196 -14.89 27.02 19.15
C SER A 196 -13.46 27.13 19.67
N THR A 197 -13.16 26.53 20.83
CA THR A 197 -11.82 26.57 21.44
C THR A 197 -10.81 25.84 20.57
N MET A 198 -11.17 24.66 20.06
CA MET A 198 -10.34 23.90 19.14
C MET A 198 -10.08 24.68 17.84
N LYS A 199 -11.11 25.33 17.25
CA LYS A 199 -10.93 26.15 16.04
C LYS A 199 -10.02 27.36 16.27
N ILE A 200 -10.13 28.02 17.41
CA ILE A 200 -9.22 29.13 17.77
C ILE A 200 -7.78 28.62 17.83
N LYS A 201 -7.54 27.48 18.48
CA LYS A 201 -6.21 26.86 18.54
C LYS A 201 -5.72 26.47 17.14
N ALA A 202 -6.55 25.83 16.33
CA ALA A 202 -6.18 25.38 15.00
C ALA A 202 -5.86 26.54 14.03
N TYR A 203 -6.57 27.66 14.17
CA TYR A 203 -6.29 28.88 13.40
C TYR A 203 -4.87 29.43 13.67
N GLN A 204 -4.34 29.27 14.89
CA GLN A 204 -2.97 29.67 15.23
C GLN A 204 -1.91 28.88 14.43
N TYR A 205 -2.25 27.69 13.93
CA TYR A 205 -1.42 26.86 13.06
C TYR A 205 -1.76 27.03 11.57
N GLY A 206 -2.56 28.04 11.21
CA GLY A 206 -2.93 28.34 9.83
C GLY A 206 -3.88 27.33 9.20
N LEU A 207 -4.67 26.60 9.99
CA LEU A 207 -5.74 25.76 9.45
C LEU A 207 -6.95 26.62 9.06
N ASP A 208 -7.53 26.36 7.88
CA ASP A 208 -8.80 26.96 7.48
C ASP A 208 -9.94 26.32 8.29
N THR A 209 -10.40 27.05 9.31
CA THR A 209 -11.47 26.62 10.22
C THR A 209 -12.85 27.12 9.80
N ILE A 210 -12.93 27.89 8.71
CA ILE A 210 -14.20 28.37 8.12
C ILE A 210 -14.84 27.23 7.34
N ARG A 211 -14.03 26.43 6.64
CA ARG A 211 -14.54 25.23 5.95
C ARG A 211 -15.00 24.18 6.96
N PRO A 212 -16.12 23.50 6.69
CA PRO A 212 -16.55 22.38 7.51
C PRO A 212 -15.50 21.26 7.47
N MET A 213 -15.39 20.52 8.58
CA MET A 213 -14.67 19.26 8.59
C MET A 213 -15.31 18.29 7.60
N ILE A 214 -14.48 17.49 6.95
CA ILE A 214 -14.93 16.42 6.04
C ILE A 214 -15.12 15.13 6.82
N THR A 215 -16.08 14.32 6.39
CA THR A 215 -16.27 12.95 6.91
C THR A 215 -15.21 12.00 6.34
N VAL A 216 -15.09 10.81 6.95
CA VAL A 216 -14.18 9.76 6.48
C VAL A 216 -14.57 9.28 5.07
N ASP A 217 -15.87 9.10 4.80
CA ASP A 217 -16.39 8.75 3.47
C ASP A 217 -16.10 9.83 2.41
N GLU A 218 -16.32 11.10 2.73
CA GLU A 218 -15.99 12.21 1.83
C GLU A 218 -14.50 12.26 1.52
N TYR A 219 -13.64 11.98 2.51
CA TYR A 219 -12.20 11.91 2.31
C TYR A 219 -11.82 10.77 1.39
N TYR A 220 -12.36 9.57 1.62
CA TYR A 220 -12.13 8.39 0.78
C TYR A 220 -12.52 8.65 -0.67
N THR A 221 -13.69 9.27 -0.89
CA THR A 221 -14.21 9.60 -2.22
C THR A 221 -13.29 10.56 -3.00
N LYS A 222 -12.51 11.42 -2.33
CA LYS A 222 -11.55 12.30 -3.02
C LYS A 222 -10.44 11.53 -3.73
N PHE A 223 -10.11 10.32 -3.28
CA PHE A 223 -9.12 9.46 -3.93
C PHE A 223 -9.69 8.65 -5.08
N LEU A 224 -11.02 8.45 -5.14
CA LEU A 224 -11.69 7.69 -6.20
C LEU A 224 -12.07 8.55 -7.41
N LYS A 225 -12.31 9.84 -7.20
CA LYS A 225 -12.68 10.76 -8.29
C LYS A 225 -11.49 11.03 -9.20
N LYS A 226 -11.48 10.43 -10.39
CA LYS A 226 -10.79 10.99 -11.56
C LYS A 226 -11.57 12.24 -11.97
N GLN A 227 -11.07 13.42 -11.63
CA GLN A 227 -11.59 14.67 -12.17
C GLN A 227 -11.09 14.87 -13.60
#